data_AF-A0A431UUP6-F1
#
_entry.id   AF-A0A431UUP6-F1
#
_cell.length_a   1.000
_cell.length_b   1.000
_cell.length_c   1.000
_cell.angle_alpha   90.00
_cell.angle_beta   90.00
_cell.angle_gamma   90.00
#
_symmetry.space_group_name_H-M   'P 1'
#
loop_
_entity.id
_entity.type
_entity.pdbx_description
1 polymer ?
#
loop_
_entity_poly.entity_id
_entity_poly.type
_entity_poly.pdbx_seq_one_letter_code
_entity_poly.pdbx_strand_id
1 'polypeptide(L)'
;MRSTFMGLETSKRGLFTQQSALYTTGHNISNANTIGYSRQRVNMTPTLGYPGIGLNAPQTAGFIGTGVEASSVQRIRDQFIDRQYRQETNKLGYWESRSNAISQMEDIMSEPSEFGLNQAFNLFWSSLQDVSTNPEDTAARKVAIQRAAHLADSFNYLDTQLKEIQGNLGNEINVSTTEINSILKQIAEINRQIQAVEPNGYMPNDLYDARDVLVDKLNEYMPVTIENVPSGGNALPIAEGSLTITYKTKDGTEIKLVDGKNYAKLSTLDTNETKIDGNEDETGTSSSYFLFDRIEVSSLGDPPAEGSGGGTITYDDFETSKGKLLSLIDSYGHSGNQGYYPEMLANLDKLAQQFITAFNEVHSAGYTLGTSENPSTNGVAFFTGTSAGTIQINNAIVEDPNLLAASTVEGEEGNGKWATELANLQFKGISPGSTIEVKNSDGTTQLSVNITADLEGATFQSFYEGLIGQLGVDGEESSTLQFNTETIRLTIENNRASMSSVSLDEEMTNMITFQQAYNANARMLTVIDETLDKIINGMGRVGL
;
A
#
# COMPACT_ATOMS: atom_id res chain seq x y z
N MET A 1 -27.13 -56.72 38.94
CA MET A 1 -26.58 -55.77 39.94
C MET A 1 -26.04 -54.56 39.20
N ARG A 2 -26.20 -53.34 39.72
CA ARG A 2 -25.54 -52.14 39.16
C ARG A 2 -24.04 -52.25 39.44
N SER A 3 -23.18 -51.95 38.47
CA SER A 3 -21.73 -52.00 38.67
C SER A 3 -21.28 -50.85 39.57
N THR A 4 -20.65 -51.16 40.69
CA THR A 4 -20.03 -50.18 41.61
C THR A 4 -18.94 -49.35 40.91
N PHE A 5 -18.31 -49.90 39.86
CA PHE A 5 -17.28 -49.22 39.06
C PHE A 5 -17.83 -48.12 38.14
N MET A 6 -19.15 -48.02 37.91
CA MET A 6 -19.70 -46.96 37.05
C MET A 6 -19.55 -45.56 37.67
N GLY A 7 -19.62 -45.45 39.01
CA GLY A 7 -19.30 -44.20 39.71
C GLY A 7 -17.84 -43.81 39.52
N LEU A 8 -16.92 -44.79 39.61
CA LEU A 8 -15.49 -44.58 39.43
C LEU A 8 -15.13 -44.10 38.02
N GLU A 9 -15.65 -44.75 36.98
CA GLU A 9 -15.42 -44.32 35.59
C GLU A 9 -16.05 -42.95 35.30
N THR A 10 -17.20 -42.64 35.89
CA THR A 10 -17.83 -41.30 35.79
C THR A 10 -16.93 -40.22 36.41
N SER A 11 -16.42 -40.42 37.63
CA SER A 11 -15.52 -39.48 38.30
C SER A 11 -14.16 -39.36 37.61
N LYS A 12 -13.62 -40.47 37.08
CA LYS A 12 -12.38 -40.51 36.29
C LYS A 12 -12.49 -39.70 34.99
N ARG A 13 -13.58 -39.88 34.24
CA ARG A 13 -13.86 -39.09 33.02
C ARG A 13 -14.06 -37.61 33.34
N GLY A 14 -14.77 -37.31 34.43
CA GLY A 14 -14.87 -35.95 34.97
C GLY A 14 -13.49 -35.35 35.28
N LEU A 15 -12.63 -36.08 35.98
CA LEU A 15 -11.27 -35.64 36.33
C LEU A 15 -10.44 -35.30 35.09
N PHE A 16 -10.37 -36.20 34.10
CA PHE A 16 -9.63 -35.94 32.86
C PHE A 16 -10.20 -34.76 32.06
N THR A 17 -11.52 -34.61 32.01
CA THR A 17 -12.17 -33.48 31.31
C THR A 17 -11.82 -32.13 31.96
N GLN A 18 -11.82 -32.07 33.29
CA GLN A 18 -11.41 -30.86 34.02
C GLN A 18 -9.90 -30.60 33.89
N GLN A 19 -9.08 -31.66 33.82
CA GLN A 19 -7.64 -31.54 33.55
C GLN A 19 -7.36 -30.94 32.16
N SER A 20 -8.07 -31.39 31.12
CA SER A 20 -7.98 -30.82 29.77
C SER A 20 -8.40 -29.34 29.74
N ALA A 21 -9.43 -28.98 30.50
CA ALA A 21 -9.85 -27.58 30.66
C ALA A 21 -8.78 -26.73 31.35
N LEU A 22 -8.14 -27.24 32.41
CA LEU A 22 -7.01 -26.59 33.07
C LEU A 22 -5.82 -26.36 32.14
N TYR A 23 -5.44 -27.35 31.32
CA TYR A 23 -4.36 -27.17 30.35
C TYR A 23 -4.72 -26.13 29.26
N THR A 24 -5.95 -26.13 28.77
CA THR A 24 -6.42 -25.15 27.76
C THR A 24 -6.39 -23.73 28.33
N THR A 25 -6.91 -23.53 29.54
CA THR A 25 -6.89 -22.23 30.22
C THR A 25 -5.48 -21.77 30.60
N GLY A 26 -4.59 -22.71 30.99
CA GLY A 26 -3.17 -22.42 31.17
C GLY A 26 -2.50 -21.95 29.87
N HIS A 27 -2.82 -22.61 28.75
CA HIS A 27 -2.33 -22.23 27.42
C HIS A 27 -2.84 -20.85 26.97
N ASN A 28 -4.12 -20.55 27.22
CA ASN A 28 -4.69 -19.23 26.98
C ASN A 28 -3.93 -18.14 27.76
N ILE A 29 -3.71 -18.33 29.07
CA ILE A 29 -2.99 -17.36 29.91
C ILE A 29 -1.55 -17.15 29.44
N SER A 30 -0.85 -18.23 29.06
CA SER A 30 0.53 -18.14 28.54
C SER A 30 0.62 -17.40 27.21
N ASN A 31 -0.41 -17.49 26.35
CA ASN A 31 -0.45 -16.86 25.04
C ASN A 31 -1.28 -15.56 24.99
N ALA A 32 -1.71 -15.02 26.14
CA ALA A 32 -2.58 -13.84 26.19
C ALA A 32 -1.96 -12.58 25.56
N ASN A 33 -0.63 -12.51 25.45
CA ASN A 33 0.11 -11.43 24.79
C ASN A 33 0.66 -11.82 23.40
N THR A 34 0.33 -13.01 22.90
CA THR A 34 0.78 -13.49 21.57
C THR A 34 -0.13 -12.87 20.49
N ILE A 35 0.47 -12.12 19.56
CA ILE A 35 -0.28 -11.45 18.49
C ILE A 35 -1.03 -12.49 17.64
N GLY A 36 -2.34 -12.27 17.45
CA GLY A 36 -3.20 -13.14 16.65
C GLY A 36 -3.65 -14.43 17.33
N TYR A 37 -3.24 -14.70 18.57
CA TYR A 37 -3.74 -15.85 19.33
C TYR A 37 -5.24 -15.72 19.62
N SER A 38 -5.99 -16.78 19.35
CA SER A 38 -7.43 -16.82 19.66
C SER A 38 -7.70 -17.68 20.90
N ARG A 39 -8.59 -17.19 21.78
CA ARG A 39 -8.98 -17.90 23.00
C ARG A 39 -9.54 -19.28 22.67
N GLN A 40 -8.97 -20.32 23.26
CA GLN A 40 -9.37 -21.69 23.05
C GLN A 40 -10.30 -22.18 24.16
N ARG A 41 -11.30 -23.01 23.82
CA ARG A 41 -12.28 -23.57 24.75
C ARG A 41 -12.46 -25.06 24.53
N VAL A 42 -12.45 -25.83 25.62
CA VAL A 42 -12.82 -27.26 25.60
C VAL A 42 -14.32 -27.40 25.40
N ASN A 43 -14.73 -28.13 24.36
CA ASN A 43 -16.12 -28.55 24.19
C ASN A 43 -16.36 -29.83 25.02
N MET A 44 -17.23 -29.72 26.03
CA MET A 44 -17.54 -30.82 26.95
C MET A 44 -18.86 -31.50 26.55
N THR A 45 -18.81 -32.78 26.19
CA THR A 45 -20.01 -33.54 25.77
C THR A 45 -20.37 -34.64 26.75
N PRO A 46 -21.67 -34.86 27.04
CA PRO A 46 -22.08 -36.00 27.87
C PRO A 46 -21.81 -37.31 27.12
N THR A 47 -21.08 -38.20 27.78
CA THR A 47 -20.80 -39.55 27.25
C THR A 47 -22.08 -40.39 27.16
N LEU A 48 -22.16 -41.27 26.16
CA LEU A 48 -23.35 -42.10 25.90
C LEU A 48 -23.82 -42.86 27.15
N GLY A 49 -25.14 -42.83 27.40
CA GLY A 49 -25.74 -43.47 28.56
C GLY A 49 -25.69 -44.99 28.51
N TYR A 50 -25.58 -45.62 29.68
CA TYR A 50 -25.72 -47.07 29.83
C TYR A 50 -27.18 -47.43 30.17
N PRO A 51 -27.75 -48.52 29.61
CA PRO A 51 -27.18 -49.40 28.59
C PRO A 51 -27.22 -48.76 27.20
N GLY A 52 -26.22 -49.08 26.36
CA GLY A 52 -26.20 -48.63 24.96
C GLY A 52 -27.31 -49.27 24.12
N ILE A 53 -27.63 -48.65 22.98
CA ILE A 53 -28.66 -49.14 22.04
C ILE A 53 -28.18 -50.38 21.27
N GLY A 54 -28.94 -51.48 21.35
CA GLY A 54 -28.68 -52.71 20.59
C GLY A 54 -29.62 -53.86 20.96
N LEU A 55 -29.79 -54.86 20.08
CA LEU A 55 -30.73 -55.98 20.30
C LEU A 55 -30.44 -56.81 21.57
N ASN A 56 -29.19 -56.82 22.03
CA ASN A 56 -28.75 -57.54 23.23
C ASN A 56 -28.59 -56.62 24.46
N ALA A 57 -29.10 -55.38 24.42
CA ALA A 57 -29.01 -54.45 25.54
C ALA A 57 -29.91 -54.87 26.71
N PRO A 58 -29.42 -54.93 27.95
CA PRO A 58 -30.22 -55.35 29.09
C PRO A 58 -31.30 -54.31 29.42
N GLN A 59 -32.58 -54.66 29.24
CA GLN A 59 -33.72 -53.78 29.57
C GLN A 59 -33.71 -53.39 31.06
N THR A 60 -33.15 -52.23 31.34
CA THR A 60 -33.03 -51.64 32.67
C THR A 60 -33.84 -50.35 32.71
N ALA A 61 -34.43 -50.02 33.85
CA ALA A 61 -35.20 -48.79 34.02
C ALA A 61 -34.29 -47.54 33.95
N GLY A 62 -34.32 -46.87 32.80
CA GLY A 62 -33.67 -45.58 32.54
C GLY A 62 -32.26 -45.67 31.92
N PHE A 63 -31.93 -44.71 31.05
CA PHE A 63 -30.55 -44.44 30.64
C PHE A 63 -29.83 -43.73 31.79
N ILE A 64 -28.66 -44.22 32.18
CA ILE A 64 -27.79 -43.57 33.17
C ILE A 64 -26.60 -42.98 32.43
N GLY A 65 -26.39 -41.65 32.52
CA GLY A 65 -25.25 -40.97 31.92
C GLY A 65 -23.93 -41.48 32.48
N THR A 66 -22.91 -41.66 31.63
CA THR A 66 -21.62 -42.25 32.03
C THR A 66 -20.50 -41.20 32.25
N GLY A 67 -20.91 -39.96 32.57
CA GLY A 67 -20.05 -38.80 32.78
C GLY A 67 -19.96 -37.88 31.56
N VAL A 68 -18.94 -37.02 31.58
CA VAL A 68 -18.62 -36.03 30.55
C VAL A 68 -17.22 -36.32 29.99
N GLU A 69 -16.99 -36.02 28.72
CA GLU A 69 -15.67 -36.07 28.09
C GLU A 69 -15.33 -34.74 27.39
N ALA A 70 -14.04 -34.44 27.28
CA ALA A 70 -13.54 -33.37 26.42
C ALA A 70 -13.57 -33.86 24.96
N SER A 71 -14.54 -33.39 24.18
CA SER A 71 -14.71 -33.80 22.78
C SER A 71 -13.65 -33.17 21.87
N SER A 72 -13.35 -31.89 22.07
CA SER A 72 -12.39 -31.13 21.28
C SER A 72 -11.96 -29.85 22.00
N VAL A 73 -10.89 -29.23 21.50
CA VAL A 73 -10.49 -27.86 21.85
C VAL A 73 -10.72 -26.99 20.62
N GLN A 74 -11.65 -26.04 20.70
CA GLN A 74 -12.00 -25.16 19.59
C GLN A 74 -11.57 -23.71 19.86
N ARG A 75 -11.20 -22.99 18.81
CA ARG A 75 -10.97 -21.54 18.83
C ARG A 75 -12.30 -20.79 19.03
N ILE A 76 -12.27 -19.64 19.69
CA ILE A 76 -13.40 -18.70 19.75
C ILE A 76 -13.08 -17.56 18.78
N ARG A 77 -13.80 -17.51 17.67
CA ARG A 77 -13.63 -16.50 16.62
C ARG A 77 -14.93 -16.29 15.84
N ASP A 78 -15.08 -15.12 15.23
CA ASP A 78 -16.21 -14.78 14.37
C ASP A 78 -15.75 -14.44 12.94
N GLN A 79 -16.05 -15.33 12.00
CA GLN A 79 -15.68 -15.20 10.59
C GLN A 79 -16.32 -13.98 9.89
N PHE A 80 -17.42 -13.43 10.43
CA PHE A 80 -18.00 -12.19 9.89
C PHE A 80 -17.12 -10.99 10.25
N ILE A 81 -16.67 -10.91 11.50
CA ILE A 81 -15.76 -9.84 11.96
C ILE A 81 -14.40 -9.96 11.24
N ASP A 82 -13.87 -11.17 11.07
CA ASP A 82 -12.60 -11.37 10.34
C ASP A 82 -12.67 -10.89 8.88
N ARG A 83 -13.80 -11.12 8.20
CA ARG A 83 -14.01 -10.61 6.83
C ARG A 83 -14.12 -9.09 6.81
N GLN A 84 -14.81 -8.48 7.77
CA GLN A 84 -14.87 -7.02 7.88
C GLN A 84 -13.48 -6.42 8.16
N TYR A 85 -12.72 -7.03 9.08
CA TYR A 85 -11.36 -6.59 9.41
C TYR A 85 -10.45 -6.61 8.18
N ARG A 86 -10.49 -7.70 7.40
CA ARG A 86 -9.75 -7.84 6.15
C ARG A 86 -10.17 -6.77 5.12
N GLN A 87 -11.48 -6.57 4.92
CA GLN A 87 -12.00 -5.57 3.99
C GLN A 87 -11.53 -4.13 4.31
N GLU A 88 -11.52 -3.73 5.58
CA GLU A 88 -11.06 -2.38 5.96
C GLU A 88 -9.53 -2.28 6.02
N THR A 89 -8.81 -3.33 6.42
CA THR A 89 -7.34 -3.38 6.36
C THR A 89 -6.83 -3.23 4.91
N ASN A 90 -7.53 -3.82 3.94
CA ASN A 90 -7.18 -3.72 2.53
C ASN A 90 -7.36 -2.31 1.96
N LYS A 91 -8.43 -1.61 2.34
CA LYS A 91 -8.61 -0.18 2.01
C LYS A 91 -7.56 0.68 2.72
N LEU A 92 -7.24 0.37 3.98
CA LEU A 92 -6.26 1.15 4.75
C LEU A 92 -4.89 1.09 4.08
N GLY A 93 -4.42 -0.09 3.69
CA GLY A 93 -3.15 -0.24 2.97
C GLY A 93 -3.08 0.55 1.66
N TYR A 94 -4.22 0.73 0.97
CA TYR A 94 -4.30 1.63 -0.20
C TYR A 94 -4.17 3.10 0.20
N TRP A 95 -5.02 3.60 1.11
CA TRP A 95 -5.06 5.03 1.46
C TRP A 95 -3.82 5.50 2.22
N GLU A 96 -3.26 4.66 3.09
CA GLU A 96 -1.98 4.92 3.78
C GLU A 96 -0.83 5.06 2.77
N SER A 97 -0.75 4.15 1.79
CA SER A 97 0.27 4.22 0.75
C SER A 97 0.10 5.44 -0.16
N ARG A 98 -1.14 5.80 -0.53
CA ARG A 98 -1.43 6.98 -1.37
C ARG A 98 -1.13 8.27 -0.61
N SER A 99 -1.53 8.36 0.65
CA SER A 99 -1.24 9.47 1.56
C SER A 99 0.26 9.71 1.71
N ASN A 100 1.04 8.64 1.95
CA ASN A 100 2.50 8.72 2.05
C ASN A 100 3.17 9.16 0.72
N ALA A 101 2.67 8.67 -0.42
CA ALA A 101 3.21 9.04 -1.73
C ALA A 101 2.85 10.50 -2.10
N ILE A 102 1.64 10.96 -1.82
CA ILE A 102 1.24 12.35 -2.08
C ILE A 102 1.95 13.30 -1.12
N SER A 103 2.08 12.98 0.18
CA SER A 103 2.82 13.82 1.13
C SER A 103 4.29 14.02 0.71
N GLN A 104 4.95 12.99 0.16
CA GLN A 104 6.30 13.11 -0.39
C GLN A 104 6.35 14.01 -1.64
N MET A 105 5.32 13.97 -2.48
CA MET A 105 5.19 14.88 -3.62
C MET A 105 4.93 16.32 -3.15
N GLU A 106 4.06 16.51 -2.16
CA GLU A 106 3.75 17.80 -1.54
C GLU A 106 4.99 18.44 -0.91
N ASP A 107 5.82 17.68 -0.20
CA ASP A 107 7.06 18.18 0.41
C ASP A 107 8.04 18.73 -0.66
N ILE A 108 8.13 18.09 -1.83
CA ILE A 108 8.93 18.59 -2.97
C ILE A 108 8.29 19.82 -3.62
N MET A 109 6.98 19.78 -3.86
CA MET A 109 6.26 20.79 -4.65
C MET A 109 5.94 22.07 -3.87
N SER A 110 5.72 21.94 -2.56
CA SER A 110 5.24 22.98 -1.66
C SER A 110 6.31 23.48 -0.70
N GLU A 111 7.60 23.29 -1.01
CA GLU A 111 8.70 23.69 -0.14
C GLU A 111 8.66 25.22 0.13
N PRO A 112 8.54 25.64 1.41
CA PRO A 112 8.53 27.06 1.77
C PRO A 112 9.96 27.60 1.82
N SER A 113 10.56 27.86 0.66
CA SER A 113 11.96 28.31 0.56
C SER A 113 12.20 29.47 -0.41
N GLU A 114 13.32 30.16 -0.25
CA GLU A 114 13.82 31.17 -1.21
C GLU A 114 14.16 30.56 -2.59
N PHE A 115 14.06 29.23 -2.74
CA PHE A 115 14.48 28.44 -3.91
C PHE A 115 13.31 27.78 -4.66
N GLY A 116 12.07 27.87 -4.15
CA GLY A 116 10.89 27.31 -4.80
C GLY A 116 10.57 27.97 -6.15
N LEU A 117 9.94 27.22 -7.07
CA LEU A 117 9.75 27.63 -8.47
C LEU A 117 9.02 28.98 -8.63
N ASN A 118 7.99 29.25 -7.82
CA ASN A 118 7.29 30.54 -7.80
C ASN A 118 8.23 31.70 -7.45
N GLN A 119 9.17 31.51 -6.51
CA GLN A 119 10.15 32.52 -6.16
C GLN A 119 11.20 32.70 -7.25
N ALA A 120 11.60 31.62 -7.92
CA ALA A 120 12.48 31.68 -9.09
C ALA A 120 11.84 32.48 -10.25
N PHE A 121 10.55 32.26 -10.53
CA PHE A 121 9.79 33.06 -11.49
C PHE A 121 9.74 34.54 -11.09
N ASN A 122 9.38 34.87 -9.85
CA ASN A 122 9.33 36.25 -9.35
C ASN A 122 10.68 36.98 -9.51
N LEU A 123 11.78 36.32 -9.15
CA LEU A 123 13.13 36.87 -9.28
C LEU A 123 13.55 37.05 -10.75
N PHE A 124 13.19 36.11 -11.62
CA PHE A 124 13.43 36.19 -13.05
C PHE A 124 12.67 37.38 -13.68
N TRP A 125 11.36 37.48 -13.47
CA TRP A 125 10.56 38.58 -14.02
C TRP A 125 10.98 39.95 -13.47
N SER A 126 11.33 40.05 -12.18
CA SER A 126 11.89 41.28 -11.61
C SER A 126 13.19 41.68 -12.30
N SER A 127 14.09 40.72 -12.58
CA SER A 127 15.36 41.03 -13.23
C SER A 127 15.21 41.49 -14.68
N LEU A 128 14.17 41.04 -15.40
CA LEU A 128 13.81 41.58 -16.71
C LEU A 128 13.23 43.00 -16.62
N GLN A 129 12.48 43.30 -15.56
CA GLN A 129 12.01 44.66 -15.28
C GLN A 129 13.20 45.61 -14.96
N ASP A 130 14.23 45.13 -14.27
CA ASP A 130 15.47 45.89 -14.03
C ASP A 130 16.20 46.18 -15.36
N VAL A 131 16.35 45.18 -16.22
CA VAL A 131 16.92 45.34 -17.58
C VAL A 131 16.10 46.32 -18.44
N SER A 132 14.76 46.33 -18.33
CA SER A 132 13.91 47.32 -19.00
C SER A 132 14.23 48.76 -18.58
N THR A 133 14.55 48.98 -17.29
CA THR A 133 14.92 50.32 -16.80
C THR A 133 16.35 50.74 -17.14
N ASN A 134 17.28 49.78 -17.29
CA ASN A 134 18.69 50.02 -17.58
C ASN A 134 19.20 49.10 -18.71
N PRO A 135 18.70 49.24 -19.95
CA PRO A 135 18.96 48.28 -21.03
C PRO A 135 20.39 48.33 -21.59
N GLU A 136 21.18 49.34 -21.24
CA GLU A 136 22.61 49.45 -21.58
C GLU A 136 23.52 48.80 -20.50
N ASP A 137 23.01 48.51 -19.30
CA ASP A 137 23.83 47.99 -18.21
C ASP A 137 24.08 46.48 -18.36
N THR A 138 25.33 46.12 -18.70
CA THR A 138 25.79 44.73 -18.76
C THR A 138 25.64 44.01 -17.41
N ALA A 139 25.68 44.72 -16.27
CA ALA A 139 25.49 44.10 -14.96
C ALA A 139 24.03 43.69 -14.73
N ALA A 140 23.05 44.56 -14.97
CA ALA A 140 21.63 44.22 -14.95
C ALA A 140 21.30 43.02 -15.88
N ARG A 141 21.83 43.04 -17.11
CA ARG A 141 21.69 41.94 -18.09
C ARG A 141 22.23 40.62 -17.55
N LYS A 142 23.43 40.64 -16.96
CA LYS A 142 24.05 39.46 -16.36
C LYS A 142 23.25 38.92 -15.17
N VAL A 143 22.69 39.80 -14.32
CA VAL A 143 21.81 39.38 -13.22
C VAL A 143 20.56 38.67 -13.77
N ALA A 144 19.94 39.18 -14.84
CA ALA A 144 18.78 38.53 -15.44
C ALA A 144 19.09 37.13 -16.00
N ILE A 145 20.24 36.97 -16.65
CA ILE A 145 20.72 35.66 -17.14
C ILE A 145 21.01 34.71 -15.96
N GLN A 146 21.56 35.20 -14.85
CA GLN A 146 21.75 34.37 -13.65
C GLN A 146 20.42 33.97 -12.98
N ARG A 147 19.41 34.85 -12.95
CA ARG A 147 18.07 34.49 -12.45
C ARG A 147 17.35 33.49 -13.35
N ALA A 148 17.52 33.59 -14.66
CA ALA A 148 17.08 32.56 -15.58
C ALA A 148 17.77 31.20 -15.36
N ALA A 149 19.06 31.21 -14.97
CA ALA A 149 19.80 29.97 -14.77
C ALA A 149 19.23 29.23 -13.56
N HIS A 150 19.03 29.96 -12.46
CA HIS A 150 18.36 29.44 -11.28
C HIS A 150 16.92 28.97 -11.54
N LEU A 151 16.17 29.62 -12.42
CA LEU A 151 14.84 29.14 -12.83
C LEU A 151 14.92 27.80 -13.57
N ALA A 152 15.89 27.63 -14.47
CA ALA A 152 16.13 26.36 -15.15
C ALA A 152 16.62 25.27 -14.17
N ASP A 153 17.53 25.61 -13.27
CA ASP A 153 18.00 24.72 -12.19
C ASP A 153 16.83 24.25 -11.30
N SER A 154 15.90 25.15 -10.93
CA SER A 154 14.70 24.80 -10.15
C SER A 154 13.79 23.81 -10.88
N PHE A 155 13.61 23.94 -12.19
CA PHE A 155 12.87 22.96 -12.99
C PHE A 155 13.59 21.60 -13.04
N ASN A 156 14.91 21.60 -13.28
CA ASN A 156 15.70 20.36 -13.31
C ASN A 156 15.68 19.66 -11.94
N TYR A 157 15.74 20.42 -10.84
CA TYR A 157 15.69 19.90 -9.48
C TYR A 157 14.33 19.22 -9.18
N LEU A 158 13.22 19.88 -9.48
CA LEU A 158 11.88 19.29 -9.30
C LEU A 158 11.70 18.01 -10.12
N ASP A 159 12.10 18.01 -11.40
CA ASP A 159 12.07 16.81 -12.26
C ASP A 159 12.92 15.67 -11.66
N THR A 160 14.16 15.97 -11.23
CA THR A 160 15.07 14.99 -10.64
C THR A 160 14.53 14.40 -9.33
N GLN A 161 13.99 15.23 -8.43
CA GLN A 161 13.48 14.76 -7.14
C GLN A 161 12.17 13.97 -7.28
N LEU A 162 11.28 14.37 -8.18
CA LEU A 162 10.07 13.59 -8.49
C LEU A 162 10.43 12.23 -9.12
N LYS A 163 11.44 12.18 -10.00
CA LYS A 163 11.97 10.92 -10.54
C LYS A 163 12.62 10.05 -9.47
N GLU A 164 13.45 10.61 -8.59
CA GLU A 164 14.08 9.86 -7.50
C GLU A 164 13.02 9.17 -6.60
N ILE A 165 11.92 9.86 -6.27
CA ILE A 165 10.82 9.23 -5.52
C ILE A 165 10.04 8.22 -6.38
N GLN A 166 9.84 8.47 -7.67
CA GLN A 166 9.28 7.46 -8.59
C GLN A 166 10.13 6.17 -8.60
N GLY A 167 11.46 6.28 -8.69
CA GLY A 167 12.37 5.12 -8.58
C GLY A 167 12.28 4.41 -7.22
N ASN A 168 12.13 5.16 -6.13
CA ASN A 168 11.91 4.59 -4.79
C ASN A 168 10.57 3.84 -4.68
N LEU A 169 9.49 4.34 -5.29
CA LEU A 169 8.19 3.65 -5.38
C LEU A 169 8.31 2.35 -6.20
N GLY A 170 9.05 2.36 -7.31
CA GLY A 170 9.36 1.16 -8.09
C GLY A 170 10.11 0.10 -7.26
N ASN A 171 11.08 0.52 -6.46
CA ASN A 171 11.74 -0.35 -5.49
C ASN A 171 10.76 -0.91 -4.43
N GLU A 172 9.84 -0.10 -3.93
CA GLU A 172 8.85 -0.56 -2.95
C GLU A 172 7.84 -1.57 -3.54
N ILE A 173 7.48 -1.45 -4.82
CA ILE A 173 6.69 -2.47 -5.54
C ILE A 173 7.41 -3.82 -5.55
N ASN A 174 8.72 -3.84 -5.83
CA ASN A 174 9.54 -5.05 -5.85
C ASN A 174 9.69 -5.69 -4.46
N VAL A 175 9.92 -4.88 -3.43
CA VAL A 175 9.98 -5.32 -2.02
C VAL A 175 8.63 -5.88 -1.58
N SER A 176 7.53 -5.18 -1.87
CA SER A 176 6.16 -5.63 -1.56
C SER A 176 5.83 -6.96 -2.26
N THR A 177 6.21 -7.11 -3.53
CA THR A 177 6.04 -8.36 -4.30
C THR A 177 6.87 -9.51 -3.71
N THR A 178 8.07 -9.20 -3.20
CA THR A 178 8.91 -10.18 -2.51
C THR A 178 8.30 -10.61 -1.17
N GLU A 179 7.71 -9.69 -0.41
CA GLU A 179 7.03 -10.02 0.85
C GLU A 179 5.72 -10.79 0.61
N ILE A 180 4.92 -10.46 -0.42
CA ILE A 180 3.76 -11.27 -0.84
C ILE A 180 4.21 -12.72 -1.13
N ASN A 181 5.28 -12.90 -1.92
CA ASN A 181 5.83 -14.23 -2.22
C ASN A 181 6.30 -14.98 -0.95
N SER A 182 6.88 -14.26 0.01
CA SER A 182 7.27 -14.80 1.32
C SER A 182 6.04 -15.28 2.12
N ILE A 183 4.97 -14.47 2.16
CA ILE A 183 3.72 -14.78 2.86
C ILE A 183 3.01 -15.98 2.23
N LEU A 184 2.86 -16.02 0.90
CA LEU A 184 2.24 -17.15 0.18
C LEU A 184 2.95 -18.48 0.47
N LYS A 185 4.29 -18.47 0.46
CA LYS A 185 5.10 -19.63 0.83
C LYS A 185 4.91 -20.07 2.28
N GLN A 186 4.85 -19.12 3.23
CA GLN A 186 4.60 -19.43 4.63
C GLN A 186 3.19 -20.02 4.85
N ILE A 187 2.17 -19.52 4.14
CA ILE A 187 0.81 -20.06 4.20
C ILE A 187 0.78 -21.50 3.65
N ALA A 188 1.44 -21.76 2.52
CA ALA A 188 1.54 -23.10 1.95
C ALA A 188 2.26 -24.10 2.87
N GLU A 189 3.31 -23.67 3.58
CA GLU A 189 3.99 -24.47 4.61
C GLU A 189 3.05 -24.79 5.79
N ILE A 190 2.28 -23.81 6.28
CA ILE A 190 1.33 -24.06 7.36
C ILE A 190 0.19 -24.98 6.90
N ASN A 191 -0.34 -24.79 5.68
CA ASN A 191 -1.31 -25.70 5.08
C ASN A 191 -0.77 -27.14 5.00
N ARG A 192 0.51 -27.33 4.65
CA ARG A 192 1.18 -28.65 4.64
C ARG A 192 1.22 -29.27 6.03
N GLN A 193 1.49 -28.49 7.06
CA GLN A 193 1.50 -28.96 8.46
C GLN A 193 0.08 -29.30 8.96
N ILE A 194 -0.92 -28.47 8.62
CA ILE A 194 -2.34 -28.74 8.89
C ILE A 194 -2.78 -30.06 8.24
N GLN A 195 -2.50 -30.25 6.95
CA GLN A 195 -2.79 -31.48 6.20
C GLN A 195 -2.05 -32.72 6.74
N ALA A 196 -0.95 -32.55 7.47
CA ALA A 196 -0.25 -33.65 8.16
C ALA A 196 -0.87 -33.99 9.54
N VAL A 197 -1.61 -33.07 10.17
CA VAL A 197 -2.14 -33.23 11.53
C VAL A 197 -3.64 -33.59 11.52
N GLU A 198 -4.48 -32.88 10.77
CA GLU A 198 -5.94 -33.08 10.76
C GLU A 198 -6.38 -34.52 10.42
N PRO A 199 -5.81 -35.23 9.40
CA PRO A 199 -6.26 -36.58 9.05
C PRO A 199 -6.06 -37.63 10.15
N ASN A 200 -5.26 -37.31 11.18
CA ASN A 200 -5.04 -38.13 12.36
C ASN A 200 -6.06 -37.86 13.49
N GLY A 201 -6.97 -36.91 13.33
CA GLY A 201 -8.02 -36.57 14.30
C GLY A 201 -7.63 -35.49 15.33
N TYR A 202 -6.50 -34.79 15.14
CA TYR A 202 -6.06 -33.69 15.99
C TYR A 202 -6.41 -32.32 15.39
N MET A 203 -6.69 -31.31 16.23
CA MET A 203 -6.89 -29.92 15.79
C MET A 203 -5.64 -29.07 16.04
N PRO A 204 -4.98 -28.56 14.98
CA PRO A 204 -3.81 -27.68 15.13
C PRO A 204 -4.22 -26.21 15.26
N ASN A 205 -4.88 -25.84 16.37
CA ASN A 205 -5.42 -24.49 16.59
C ASN A 205 -4.37 -23.37 16.40
N ASP A 206 -3.17 -23.56 16.92
CA ASP A 206 -2.10 -22.55 16.87
C ASP A 206 -1.55 -22.37 15.43
N LEU A 207 -1.62 -23.42 14.59
CA LEU A 207 -1.30 -23.31 13.17
C LEU A 207 -2.37 -22.51 12.42
N TYR A 208 -3.65 -22.69 12.78
CA TYR A 208 -4.71 -21.85 12.20
C TYR A 208 -4.52 -20.38 12.59
N ASP A 209 -4.18 -20.07 13.85
CA ASP A 209 -3.90 -18.69 14.30
C ASP A 209 -2.72 -18.09 13.52
N ALA A 210 -1.61 -18.82 13.38
CA ALA A 210 -0.44 -18.37 12.61
C ALA A 210 -0.76 -18.15 11.11
N ARG A 211 -1.54 -19.06 10.51
CA ARG A 211 -2.05 -18.94 9.13
C ARG A 211 -2.92 -17.70 8.97
N ASP A 212 -3.79 -17.45 9.93
CA ASP A 212 -4.72 -16.33 9.90
C ASP A 212 -4.01 -14.97 10.01
N VAL A 213 -2.95 -14.86 10.80
CA VAL A 213 -2.08 -13.65 10.84
C VAL A 213 -1.41 -13.41 9.49
N LEU A 214 -0.93 -14.46 8.81
CA LEU A 214 -0.34 -14.33 7.48
C LEU A 214 -1.36 -13.93 6.41
N VAL A 215 -2.58 -14.45 6.49
CA VAL A 215 -3.69 -14.06 5.61
C VAL A 215 -4.11 -12.61 5.85
N ASP A 216 -4.17 -12.17 7.12
CA ASP A 216 -4.47 -10.77 7.47
C ASP A 216 -3.40 -9.82 6.86
N LYS A 217 -2.11 -10.18 6.94
CA LYS A 217 -1.00 -9.46 6.28
C LYS A 217 -1.08 -9.47 4.76
N LEU A 218 -1.36 -10.62 4.14
CA LEU A 218 -1.49 -10.71 2.67
C LEU A 218 -2.58 -9.75 2.15
N ASN A 219 -3.67 -9.65 2.90
CA ASN A 219 -4.83 -8.86 2.52
C ASN A 219 -4.62 -7.32 2.68
N GLU A 220 -3.57 -6.90 3.38
CA GLU A 220 -3.07 -5.51 3.40
C GLU A 220 -2.48 -5.12 2.03
N TYR A 221 -1.69 -6.03 1.43
CA TYR A 221 -1.05 -5.82 0.13
C TYR A 221 -2.02 -5.93 -1.06
N MET A 222 -2.85 -6.98 -1.10
CA MET A 222 -3.78 -7.22 -2.22
C MET A 222 -5.07 -7.91 -1.73
N PRO A 223 -6.25 -7.60 -2.29
CA PRO A 223 -7.50 -8.23 -1.87
C PRO A 223 -7.52 -9.71 -2.28
N VAL A 224 -7.74 -10.62 -1.34
CA VAL A 224 -7.78 -12.08 -1.61
C VAL A 224 -9.09 -12.73 -1.16
N THR A 225 -9.58 -13.67 -1.97
CA THR A 225 -10.67 -14.57 -1.62
C THR A 225 -10.10 -15.84 -0.99
N ILE A 226 -10.74 -16.32 0.06
CA ILE A 226 -10.27 -17.42 0.90
C ILE A 226 -11.35 -18.51 0.97
N GLU A 227 -10.99 -19.75 0.64
CA GLU A 227 -11.86 -20.92 0.74
C GLU A 227 -11.24 -21.99 1.65
N ASN A 228 -12.07 -22.60 2.51
CA ASN A 228 -11.68 -23.69 3.40
C ASN A 228 -11.86 -25.04 2.68
N VAL A 229 -10.78 -25.80 2.50
CA VAL A 229 -10.78 -27.13 1.86
C VAL A 229 -10.53 -28.22 2.91
N PRO A 230 -11.52 -29.07 3.25
CA PRO A 230 -11.38 -30.11 4.27
C PRO A 230 -10.27 -31.12 3.97
N SER A 231 -9.38 -31.38 4.93
CA SER A 231 -8.21 -32.27 4.76
C SER A 231 -8.53 -33.77 4.66
N GLY A 232 -9.79 -34.17 4.87
CA GLY A 232 -10.24 -35.57 4.76
C GLY A 232 -9.69 -36.49 5.87
N GLY A 233 -9.68 -37.81 5.60
CA GLY A 233 -9.23 -38.82 6.58
C GLY A 233 -10.13 -38.88 7.82
N ASN A 234 -9.52 -38.96 9.01
CA ASN A 234 -10.24 -38.92 10.30
C ASN A 234 -10.35 -37.49 10.87
N ALA A 235 -10.31 -36.44 10.04
CA ALA A 235 -10.47 -35.06 10.48
C ALA A 235 -11.79 -34.87 11.24
N LEU A 236 -11.74 -34.08 12.32
CA LEU A 236 -12.93 -33.79 13.13
C LEU A 236 -13.91 -32.90 12.34
N PRO A 237 -15.24 -33.02 12.54
CA PRO A 237 -16.24 -32.23 11.79
C PRO A 237 -16.16 -30.70 11.98
N ILE A 238 -15.34 -30.23 12.92
CA ILE A 238 -15.10 -28.82 13.25
C ILE A 238 -13.71 -28.34 12.80
N ALA A 239 -12.96 -29.18 12.09
CA ALA A 239 -11.65 -28.83 11.57
C ALA A 239 -11.80 -27.92 10.34
N GLU A 240 -10.93 -26.92 10.21
CA GLU A 240 -11.08 -25.87 9.18
C GLU A 240 -10.49 -26.27 7.82
N GLY A 241 -9.67 -27.32 7.77
CA GLY A 241 -8.99 -27.72 6.56
C GLY A 241 -7.81 -26.82 6.18
N SER A 242 -7.22 -27.10 5.03
CA SER A 242 -6.26 -26.21 4.36
C SER A 242 -6.98 -25.06 3.64
N LEU A 243 -6.33 -23.90 3.53
CA LEU A 243 -6.87 -22.78 2.74
C LEU A 243 -6.47 -22.88 1.26
N THR A 244 -7.43 -22.60 0.39
CA THR A 244 -7.17 -22.11 -0.98
C THR A 244 -7.28 -20.59 -0.96
N ILE A 245 -6.28 -19.92 -1.55
CA ILE A 245 -6.24 -18.46 -1.68
C ILE A 245 -6.30 -18.12 -3.16
N THR A 246 -7.26 -17.27 -3.52
CA THR A 246 -7.57 -16.91 -4.90
C THR A 246 -7.62 -15.40 -5.01
N TYR A 247 -6.86 -14.82 -5.94
CA TYR A 247 -7.10 -13.47 -6.41
C TYR A 247 -8.25 -13.49 -7.40
N LYS A 248 -9.22 -12.60 -7.24
CA LYS A 248 -10.36 -12.47 -8.15
C LYS A 248 -10.23 -11.16 -8.89
N THR A 249 -10.07 -11.23 -10.21
CA THR A 249 -10.04 -10.02 -11.04
C THR A 249 -11.43 -9.39 -11.14
N LYS A 250 -11.48 -8.11 -11.51
CA LYS A 250 -12.69 -7.34 -11.77
C LYS A 250 -13.67 -8.03 -12.74
N ASP A 251 -13.14 -8.70 -13.77
CA ASP A 251 -13.91 -9.50 -14.74
C ASP A 251 -14.43 -10.83 -14.17
N GLY A 252 -14.06 -11.17 -12.94
CA GLY A 252 -14.46 -12.37 -12.24
C GLY A 252 -13.59 -13.59 -12.51
N THR A 253 -12.43 -13.42 -13.16
CA THR A 253 -11.45 -14.51 -13.35
C THR A 253 -10.77 -14.83 -12.01
N GLU A 254 -10.70 -16.11 -11.68
CA GLU A 254 -10.14 -16.61 -10.43
C GLU A 254 -8.73 -17.17 -10.63
N ILE A 255 -7.73 -16.45 -10.11
CA ILE A 255 -6.31 -16.80 -10.16
C ILE A 255 -5.90 -17.38 -8.81
N LYS A 256 -5.61 -18.67 -8.75
CA LYS A 256 -5.19 -19.34 -7.52
C LYS A 256 -3.75 -19.00 -7.14
N LEU A 257 -3.55 -18.45 -5.95
CA LEU A 257 -2.24 -18.10 -5.39
C LEU A 257 -1.71 -19.19 -4.44
N VAL A 258 -2.59 -19.87 -3.70
CA VAL A 258 -2.26 -21.04 -2.86
C VAL A 258 -3.34 -22.10 -3.02
N ASP A 259 -2.93 -23.35 -3.20
CA ASP A 259 -3.82 -24.52 -3.20
C ASP A 259 -3.20 -25.64 -2.35
N GLY A 260 -3.65 -25.73 -1.09
CA GLY A 260 -3.05 -26.62 -0.10
C GLY A 260 -1.58 -26.29 0.13
N LYS A 261 -0.70 -27.25 -0.18
CA LYS A 261 0.77 -27.12 -0.07
C LYS A 261 1.44 -26.40 -1.26
N ASN A 262 0.72 -26.18 -2.36
CA ASN A 262 1.28 -25.56 -3.56
C ASN A 262 1.05 -24.05 -3.50
N TYR A 263 2.04 -23.25 -3.89
CA TYR A 263 1.93 -21.80 -4.00
C TYR A 263 2.37 -21.32 -5.39
N ALA A 264 1.86 -20.16 -5.78
CA ALA A 264 2.34 -19.41 -6.94
C ALA A 264 3.40 -18.38 -6.52
N LYS A 265 4.20 -17.94 -7.48
CA LYS A 265 5.14 -16.83 -7.36
C LYS A 265 4.65 -15.69 -8.26
N LEU A 266 4.51 -14.51 -7.69
CA LEU A 266 4.19 -13.27 -8.40
C LEU A 266 5.49 -12.60 -8.85
N SER A 267 5.49 -12.04 -10.07
CA SER A 267 6.56 -11.17 -10.56
C SER A 267 5.92 -9.95 -11.22
N THR A 268 6.17 -8.76 -10.66
CA THR A 268 5.80 -7.48 -11.26
C THR A 268 6.73 -7.16 -12.42
N LEU A 269 6.15 -6.97 -13.61
CA LEU A 269 6.87 -6.60 -14.82
C LEU A 269 6.52 -5.19 -15.27
N ASP A 270 7.54 -4.54 -15.82
CA ASP A 270 7.44 -3.25 -16.49
C ASP A 270 7.09 -3.41 -17.99
N THR A 271 7.00 -2.27 -18.69
CA THR A 271 6.68 -2.19 -20.12
C THR A 271 7.73 -2.85 -21.04
N ASN A 272 8.95 -3.12 -20.55
CA ASN A 272 10.05 -3.77 -21.26
C ASN A 272 10.16 -5.28 -20.92
N GLU A 273 9.15 -5.84 -20.22
CA GLU A 273 9.13 -7.21 -19.71
C GLU A 273 10.26 -7.52 -18.71
N THR A 274 10.92 -6.48 -18.17
CA THR A 274 11.86 -6.58 -17.06
C THR A 274 11.14 -6.44 -15.71
N LYS A 275 11.82 -6.77 -14.62
CA LYS A 275 11.25 -6.56 -13.29
C LYS A 275 11.39 -5.11 -12.93
N ILE A 276 10.31 -4.51 -12.43
CA ILE A 276 10.36 -3.20 -11.78
C ILE A 276 11.40 -3.28 -10.65
N ASP A 277 12.49 -2.54 -10.78
CA ASP A 277 13.61 -2.49 -9.83
C ASP A 277 14.00 -1.06 -9.46
N GLY A 278 13.20 -0.07 -9.91
CA GLY A 278 13.38 1.35 -9.61
C GLY A 278 14.64 1.99 -10.21
N ASN A 279 15.31 1.32 -11.16
CA ASN A 279 16.40 1.91 -11.93
C ASN A 279 15.84 2.71 -13.11
N GLU A 280 16.45 3.86 -13.41
CA GLU A 280 16.25 4.54 -14.69
C GLU A 280 16.88 3.70 -15.82
N ASP A 281 16.22 3.60 -16.98
CA ASP A 281 16.84 2.96 -18.14
C ASP A 281 17.75 3.94 -18.90
N GLU A 282 19.02 3.56 -19.09
CA GLU A 282 20.04 4.38 -19.76
C GLU A 282 19.90 4.35 -21.31
N THR A 283 18.71 4.09 -21.87
CA THR A 283 18.51 3.99 -23.34
C THR A 283 18.24 5.33 -24.05
N GLY A 284 18.80 6.45 -23.57
CA GLY A 284 18.86 7.68 -24.36
C GLY A 284 19.01 8.98 -23.58
N THR A 285 18.75 10.09 -24.27
CA THR A 285 18.94 11.47 -23.78
C THR A 285 17.83 11.97 -22.83
N SER A 286 16.96 11.08 -22.34
CA SER A 286 15.89 11.41 -21.40
C SER A 286 15.65 10.24 -20.45
N SER A 287 16.10 10.37 -19.20
CA SER A 287 15.75 9.44 -18.13
C SER A 287 14.23 9.37 -17.93
N SER A 288 13.67 8.18 -18.13
CA SER A 288 12.27 7.87 -17.89
C SER A 288 12.16 6.41 -17.44
N TYR A 289 11.29 6.14 -16.48
CA TYR A 289 11.10 4.80 -15.94
C TYR A 289 10.16 3.97 -16.81
N PHE A 290 10.44 2.67 -16.97
CA PHE A 290 9.45 1.75 -17.51
C PHE A 290 8.32 1.56 -16.50
N LEU A 291 7.13 2.00 -16.89
CA LEU A 291 5.93 1.95 -16.06
C LEU A 291 5.41 0.51 -15.92
N PHE A 292 4.60 0.29 -14.88
CA PHE A 292 3.97 -1.01 -14.62
C PHE A 292 3.10 -1.44 -15.82
N ASP A 293 3.29 -2.68 -16.27
CA ASP A 293 2.46 -3.32 -17.29
C ASP A 293 1.56 -4.41 -16.67
N ARG A 294 2.18 -5.38 -15.98
CA ARG A 294 1.49 -6.58 -15.49
C ARG A 294 2.18 -7.28 -14.34
N ILE A 295 1.42 -8.05 -13.56
CA ILE A 295 1.94 -9.09 -12.66
C ILE A 295 1.79 -10.44 -13.34
N GLU A 296 2.89 -11.14 -13.56
CA GLU A 296 2.86 -12.55 -13.93
C GLU A 296 2.74 -13.45 -12.70
N VAL A 297 1.81 -14.40 -12.75
CA VAL A 297 1.59 -15.41 -11.72
C VAL A 297 2.06 -16.76 -12.26
N SER A 298 2.99 -17.39 -11.53
CA SER A 298 3.50 -18.70 -11.94
C SER A 298 2.49 -19.82 -11.71
N SER A 299 2.66 -20.95 -12.40
CA SER A 299 1.89 -22.16 -12.08
C SER A 299 2.14 -22.63 -10.65
N LEU A 300 1.08 -23.00 -9.93
CA LEU A 300 1.12 -23.56 -8.58
C LEU A 300 2.13 -24.72 -8.46
N GLY A 301 3.04 -24.66 -7.49
CA GLY A 301 3.98 -25.74 -7.20
C GLY A 301 4.65 -25.62 -5.83
N ASP A 302 5.56 -26.55 -5.54
CA ASP A 302 6.47 -26.51 -4.38
C ASP A 302 7.82 -27.16 -4.76
N PRO A 303 8.82 -26.38 -5.22
CA PRO A 303 8.72 -24.95 -5.55
C PRO A 303 7.88 -24.70 -6.82
N PRO A 304 7.30 -23.50 -7.00
CA PRO A 304 6.67 -23.09 -8.25
C PRO A 304 7.66 -23.09 -9.42
N ALA A 305 7.16 -23.34 -10.63
CA ALA A 305 7.93 -23.18 -11.86
C ALA A 305 8.19 -21.70 -12.16
N GLU A 306 9.21 -21.40 -12.98
CA GLU A 306 9.44 -20.04 -13.49
C GLU A 306 8.69 -19.83 -14.81
N GLY A 307 8.02 -18.68 -14.95
CA GLY A 307 7.20 -18.29 -16.11
C GLY A 307 5.69 -18.19 -15.81
N SER A 308 4.95 -17.54 -16.72
CA SER A 308 3.52 -17.18 -16.62
C SER A 308 2.53 -18.34 -16.82
N GLY A 309 2.64 -19.37 -15.96
CA GLY A 309 1.79 -20.56 -16.01
C GLY A 309 0.51 -20.54 -15.15
N GLY A 310 0.33 -19.52 -14.30
CA GLY A 310 -0.80 -19.41 -13.35
C GLY A 310 -1.82 -18.32 -13.69
N GLY A 311 -1.43 -17.37 -14.56
CA GLY A 311 -2.26 -16.24 -14.98
C GLY A 311 -1.44 -14.96 -15.06
N THR A 312 -2.10 -13.90 -15.51
CA THR A 312 -1.56 -12.53 -15.55
C THR A 312 -2.60 -11.61 -14.93
N ILE A 313 -2.16 -10.62 -14.15
CA ILE A 313 -2.99 -9.56 -13.59
C ILE A 313 -2.52 -8.26 -14.23
N THR A 314 -3.39 -7.61 -14.99
CA THR A 314 -3.14 -6.29 -15.61
C THR A 314 -3.69 -5.16 -14.73
N TYR A 315 -3.45 -3.91 -15.08
CA TYR A 315 -4.02 -2.77 -14.34
C TYR A 315 -5.56 -2.79 -14.29
N ASP A 316 -6.22 -3.15 -15.40
CA ASP A 316 -7.69 -3.19 -15.49
C ASP A 316 -8.34 -4.27 -14.61
N ASP A 317 -7.58 -5.31 -14.23
CA ASP A 317 -8.06 -6.40 -13.38
C ASP A 317 -8.24 -6.00 -11.91
N PHE A 318 -7.61 -4.91 -11.46
CA PHE A 318 -7.67 -4.48 -10.05
C PHE A 318 -9.01 -3.87 -9.67
N GLU A 319 -9.44 -4.14 -8.44
CA GLU A 319 -10.54 -3.40 -7.81
C GLU A 319 -10.04 -2.03 -7.30
N THR A 320 -10.76 -0.97 -7.62
CA THR A 320 -10.39 0.42 -7.26
C THR A 320 -10.22 0.62 -5.76
N SER A 321 -9.16 1.34 -5.37
CA SER A 321 -8.86 1.76 -3.98
C SER A 321 -8.70 0.61 -2.98
N LYS A 322 -8.02 -0.47 -3.40
CA LYS A 322 -7.87 -1.70 -2.62
C LYS A 322 -6.47 -2.32 -2.69
N GLY A 323 -5.85 -2.45 -1.52
CA GLY A 323 -4.52 -3.04 -1.34
C GLY A 323 -3.39 -2.03 -1.55
N LYS A 324 -2.34 -2.15 -0.73
CA LYS A 324 -1.13 -1.34 -0.83
C LYS A 324 -0.47 -1.43 -2.21
N LEU A 325 -0.44 -2.62 -2.82
CA LEU A 325 0.24 -2.83 -4.10
C LEU A 325 -0.37 -2.00 -5.24
N LEU A 326 -1.70 -1.87 -5.27
CA LEU A 326 -2.38 -1.01 -6.25
C LEU A 326 -2.01 0.45 -6.03
N SER A 327 -2.02 0.93 -4.79
CA SER A 327 -1.63 2.32 -4.51
C SER A 327 -0.20 2.63 -4.92
N LEU A 328 0.74 1.70 -4.72
CA LEU A 328 2.11 1.88 -5.19
C LEU A 328 2.18 1.93 -6.72
N ILE A 329 1.37 1.13 -7.44
CA ILE A 329 1.26 1.16 -8.90
C ILE A 329 0.64 2.48 -9.38
N ASP A 330 -0.45 2.96 -8.75
CA ASP A 330 -1.08 4.25 -9.04
C ASP A 330 -0.09 5.42 -8.85
N SER A 331 0.77 5.34 -7.83
CA SER A 331 1.80 6.35 -7.55
C SER A 331 2.99 6.27 -8.51
N TYR A 332 3.54 5.07 -8.76
CA TYR A 332 4.67 4.84 -9.66
C TYR A 332 4.32 5.12 -11.13
N GLY A 333 3.11 4.72 -11.54
CA GLY A 333 2.60 4.82 -12.89
C GLY A 333 2.40 3.48 -13.58
N HIS A 334 1.39 3.45 -14.44
CA HIS A 334 1.03 2.29 -15.26
C HIS A 334 1.02 2.60 -16.76
N SER A 335 0.82 1.56 -17.58
CA SER A 335 0.76 1.65 -19.04
C SER A 335 -0.14 2.81 -19.51
N GLY A 336 0.40 3.63 -20.41
CA GLY A 336 -0.27 4.86 -20.90
C GLY A 336 0.26 6.17 -20.31
N ASN A 337 1.28 6.14 -19.45
CA ASN A 337 1.82 7.32 -18.75
C ASN A 337 0.79 8.00 -17.84
N GLN A 338 0.06 7.16 -17.10
CA GLN A 338 -0.98 7.54 -16.14
C GLN A 338 -0.54 7.13 -14.73
N GLY A 339 -1.03 7.86 -13.72
CA GLY A 339 -0.62 7.72 -12.32
C GLY A 339 -0.01 9.00 -11.76
N TYR A 340 0.04 9.12 -10.42
CA TYR A 340 0.27 10.40 -9.73
C TYR A 340 1.62 11.05 -10.09
N TYR A 341 2.74 10.31 -10.02
CA TYR A 341 4.06 10.87 -10.38
C TYR A 341 4.24 11.11 -11.90
N PRO A 342 3.89 10.17 -12.81
CA PRO A 342 3.96 10.41 -14.25
C PRO A 342 3.12 11.60 -14.72
N GLU A 343 1.92 11.79 -14.17
CA GLU A 343 1.05 12.92 -14.52
C GLU A 343 1.61 14.23 -13.97
N MET A 344 2.19 14.23 -12.76
CA MET A 344 2.87 15.40 -12.21
C MET A 344 4.08 15.82 -13.05
N LEU A 345 4.93 14.86 -13.41
CA LEU A 345 6.08 15.08 -14.30
C LEU A 345 5.63 15.59 -15.68
N ALA A 346 4.59 15.00 -16.28
CA ALA A 346 4.05 15.45 -17.56
C ALA A 346 3.48 16.88 -17.51
N ASN A 347 2.86 17.28 -16.39
CA ASN A 347 2.38 18.66 -16.19
C ASN A 347 3.54 19.64 -15.97
N LEU A 348 4.60 19.25 -15.26
CA LEU A 348 5.81 20.06 -15.09
C LEU A 348 6.53 20.24 -16.44
N ASP A 349 6.62 19.18 -17.25
CA ASP A 349 7.14 19.20 -18.61
C ASP A 349 6.30 20.07 -19.55
N LYS A 350 4.97 20.00 -19.47
CA LYS A 350 4.07 20.92 -20.19
C LYS A 350 4.39 22.37 -19.81
N LEU A 351 4.47 22.69 -18.51
CA LEU A 351 4.78 24.04 -18.03
C LEU A 351 6.13 24.54 -18.57
N ALA A 352 7.19 23.73 -18.44
CA ALA A 352 8.53 24.06 -18.93
C ALA A 352 8.57 24.24 -20.46
N GLN A 353 7.96 23.32 -21.22
CA GLN A 353 7.91 23.40 -22.68
C GLN A 353 7.15 24.64 -23.17
N GLN A 354 5.99 24.95 -22.59
CA GLN A 354 5.23 26.15 -22.98
C GLN A 354 5.98 27.44 -22.60
N PHE A 355 6.70 27.44 -21.47
CA PHE A 355 7.54 28.56 -21.06
C PHE A 355 8.74 28.77 -22.01
N ILE A 356 9.49 27.72 -22.33
CA ILE A 356 10.60 27.76 -23.30
C ILE A 356 10.12 28.30 -24.65
N THR A 357 9.01 27.75 -25.17
CA THR A 357 8.45 28.16 -26.47
C THR A 357 8.04 29.63 -26.45
N ALA A 358 7.17 30.04 -25.52
CA ALA A 358 6.68 31.41 -25.44
C ALA A 358 7.81 32.42 -25.20
N PHE A 359 8.75 32.11 -24.31
CA PHE A 359 9.87 33.02 -24.02
C PHE A 359 10.82 33.13 -25.22
N ASN A 360 11.14 32.04 -25.91
CA ASN A 360 12.01 32.06 -27.08
C ASN A 360 11.37 32.77 -28.29
N GLU A 361 10.07 32.58 -28.53
CA GLU A 361 9.33 33.29 -29.58
C GLU A 361 9.39 34.80 -29.37
N VAL A 362 9.22 35.27 -28.13
CA VAL A 362 9.27 36.70 -27.81
C VAL A 362 10.71 37.21 -27.78
N HIS A 363 11.65 36.49 -27.18
CA HIS A 363 13.05 36.90 -27.15
C HIS A 363 13.65 37.03 -28.57
N SER A 364 13.39 36.08 -29.45
CA SER A 364 13.96 36.05 -30.81
C SER A 364 13.49 37.15 -31.75
N ALA A 365 12.36 37.79 -31.45
CA ALA A 365 11.85 38.91 -32.25
C ALA A 365 12.41 40.28 -31.83
N GLY A 366 13.01 40.39 -30.64
CA GLY A 366 13.69 41.60 -30.18
C GLY A 366 15.10 41.73 -30.73
N TYR A 367 15.73 42.88 -30.49
CA TYR A 367 17.10 43.19 -30.93
C TYR A 367 18.09 43.19 -29.76
N THR A 368 19.27 42.61 -30.03
CA THR A 368 20.41 42.53 -29.11
C THR A 368 21.15 43.87 -29.01
N LEU A 369 21.90 44.07 -27.93
CA LEU A 369 22.73 45.27 -27.78
C LEU A 369 23.95 45.15 -28.70
N GLY A 370 23.99 45.99 -29.74
CA GLY A 370 25.15 46.10 -30.60
C GLY A 370 26.33 46.76 -29.88
N THR A 371 27.55 46.35 -30.21
CA THR A 371 28.78 47.05 -29.87
C THR A 371 29.57 47.37 -31.14
N SER A 372 30.66 48.12 -31.04
CA SER A 372 31.51 48.44 -32.19
C SER A 372 32.15 47.23 -32.87
N GLU A 373 32.18 46.07 -32.21
CA GLU A 373 32.74 44.81 -32.74
C GLU A 373 31.66 43.79 -33.13
N ASN A 374 30.50 43.80 -32.47
CA ASN A 374 29.35 42.93 -32.76
C ASN A 374 28.10 43.77 -33.11
N PRO A 375 27.62 43.81 -34.38
CA PRO A 375 26.43 44.58 -34.73
C PRO A 375 25.17 44.04 -34.04
N SER A 376 24.19 44.92 -33.80
CA SER A 376 22.87 44.53 -33.29
C SER A 376 22.22 43.52 -34.25
N THR A 377 21.69 42.45 -33.69
CA THR A 377 21.08 41.32 -34.42
C THR A 377 19.78 40.90 -33.73
N ASN A 378 18.95 40.10 -34.40
CA ASN A 378 17.79 39.49 -33.75
C ASN A 378 18.22 38.60 -32.58
N GLY A 379 17.37 38.52 -31.55
CA GLY A 379 17.58 37.63 -30.42
C GLY A 379 17.77 36.17 -30.86
N VAL A 380 18.71 35.47 -30.21
CA VAL A 380 18.83 34.02 -30.33
C VAL A 380 17.81 33.33 -29.40
N ALA A 381 17.62 32.01 -29.56
CA ALA A 381 16.87 31.24 -28.56
C ALA A 381 17.54 31.38 -27.19
N PHE A 382 16.76 31.76 -26.17
CA PHE A 382 17.27 32.08 -24.84
C PHE A 382 17.38 30.83 -23.96
N PHE A 383 16.31 30.04 -23.92
CA PHE A 383 16.32 28.71 -23.32
C PHE A 383 16.52 27.63 -24.39
N THR A 384 17.22 26.58 -24.03
CA THR A 384 17.35 25.31 -24.77
C THR A 384 16.76 24.17 -23.95
N GLY A 385 16.30 23.12 -24.62
CA GLY A 385 15.59 22.00 -23.98
C GLY A 385 14.14 21.89 -24.44
N THR A 386 13.46 20.82 -24.01
CA THR A 386 12.08 20.49 -24.41
C THR A 386 11.19 20.06 -23.24
N SER A 387 11.76 19.93 -22.04
CA SER A 387 11.16 19.37 -20.82
C SER A 387 11.76 20.03 -19.57
N ALA A 388 11.16 19.84 -18.39
CA ALA A 388 11.64 20.37 -17.12
C ALA A 388 13.00 19.79 -16.71
N GLY A 389 13.28 18.54 -17.05
CA GLY A 389 14.61 17.93 -16.85
C GLY A 389 15.69 18.38 -17.84
N THR A 390 15.34 19.06 -18.94
CA THR A 390 16.30 19.46 -20.00
C THR A 390 16.40 20.96 -20.24
N ILE A 391 15.59 21.78 -19.56
CA ILE A 391 15.65 23.24 -19.66
C ILE A 391 17.01 23.75 -19.18
N GLN A 392 17.68 24.52 -20.03
CA GLN A 392 18.97 25.17 -19.77
C GLN A 392 19.00 26.52 -20.50
N ILE A 393 19.93 27.41 -20.14
CA ILE A 393 20.19 28.63 -20.95
C ILE A 393 21.13 28.28 -22.11
N ASN A 394 20.87 28.88 -23.26
CA ASN A 394 21.82 28.89 -24.37
C ASN A 394 23.18 29.48 -23.95
N ASN A 395 24.23 28.67 -23.94
CA ASN A 395 25.56 29.04 -23.47
C ASN A 395 26.13 30.31 -24.14
N ALA A 396 25.73 30.63 -25.37
CA ALA A 396 26.12 31.88 -26.04
C ALA A 396 25.69 33.14 -25.26
N ILE A 397 24.51 33.13 -24.63
CA ILE A 397 23.99 34.26 -23.84
C ILE A 397 24.71 34.34 -22.47
N VAL A 398 25.11 33.20 -21.93
CA VAL A 398 25.90 33.14 -20.67
C VAL A 398 27.29 33.75 -20.87
N GLU A 399 27.89 33.55 -22.04
CA GLU A 399 29.19 34.12 -22.42
C GLU A 399 29.10 35.60 -22.81
N ASP A 400 28.06 36.03 -23.53
CA ASP A 400 27.85 37.44 -23.91
C ASP A 400 26.45 37.97 -23.47
N PRO A 401 26.37 38.72 -22.34
CA PRO A 401 25.14 39.33 -21.85
C PRO A 401 24.50 40.37 -22.78
N ASN A 402 25.22 40.82 -23.81
CA ASN A 402 24.68 41.77 -24.80
C ASN A 402 23.69 41.07 -25.77
N LEU A 403 23.73 39.74 -25.87
CA LEU A 403 22.82 38.92 -26.67
C LEU A 403 21.40 38.79 -26.07
N LEU A 404 21.15 39.32 -24.88
CA LEU A 404 19.79 39.50 -24.35
C LEU A 404 19.05 40.56 -25.18
N ALA A 405 17.97 40.17 -25.85
CA ALA A 405 17.17 41.03 -26.71
C ALA A 405 16.26 41.94 -25.87
N ALA A 406 16.58 43.23 -25.81
CA ALA A 406 15.88 44.21 -24.97
C ALA A 406 15.27 45.39 -25.75
N SER A 407 15.72 45.62 -27.00
CA SER A 407 15.28 46.73 -27.84
C SER A 407 14.24 46.30 -28.89
N THR A 408 13.37 47.23 -29.28
CA THR A 408 12.34 47.04 -30.31
C THR A 408 12.80 47.48 -31.71
N VAL A 409 13.99 48.06 -31.83
CA VAL A 409 14.55 48.58 -33.09
C VAL A 409 16.03 48.21 -33.20
N GLU A 410 16.45 47.79 -34.39
CA GLU A 410 17.85 47.51 -34.73
C GLU A 410 18.75 48.71 -34.42
N GLY A 411 19.73 48.53 -33.53
CA GLY A 411 20.71 49.57 -33.19
C GLY A 411 20.21 50.74 -32.34
N GLU A 412 18.98 50.72 -31.80
CA GLU A 412 18.53 51.72 -30.81
C GLU A 412 19.00 51.33 -29.40
N GLU A 413 20.20 51.80 -29.04
CA GLU A 413 20.73 51.78 -27.67
C GLU A 413 19.81 52.57 -26.72
N GLY A 414 19.64 52.12 -25.48
CA GLY A 414 18.78 52.77 -24.48
C GLY A 414 17.28 52.43 -24.54
N ASN A 415 16.79 51.73 -25.58
CA ASN A 415 15.39 51.31 -25.66
C ASN A 415 15.17 49.97 -24.93
N GLY A 416 14.51 50.01 -23.77
CA GLY A 416 14.15 48.84 -22.96
C GLY A 416 12.71 48.33 -23.13
N LYS A 417 11.95 48.83 -24.12
CA LYS A 417 10.52 48.52 -24.27
C LYS A 417 10.25 47.03 -24.51
N TRP A 418 11.16 46.31 -25.17
CA TRP A 418 10.98 44.87 -25.39
C TRP A 418 11.20 44.06 -24.12
N ALA A 419 12.14 44.48 -23.27
CA ALA A 419 12.31 43.90 -21.94
C ALA A 419 11.09 44.12 -21.03
N THR A 420 10.33 45.22 -21.21
CA THR A 420 9.03 45.39 -20.54
C THR A 420 8.00 44.36 -21.01
N GLU A 421 7.89 44.11 -22.32
CA GLU A 421 6.94 43.11 -22.82
C GLU A 421 7.36 41.67 -22.48
N LEU A 422 8.67 41.40 -22.43
CA LEU A 422 9.20 40.16 -21.85
C LEU A 422 8.79 40.03 -20.39
N ALA A 423 8.92 41.07 -19.56
CA ALA A 423 8.46 41.05 -18.17
C ALA A 423 6.92 40.93 -18.05
N ASN A 424 6.15 41.48 -18.99
CA ASN A 424 4.69 41.39 -19.01
C ASN A 424 4.16 39.98 -19.34
N LEU A 425 4.99 39.07 -19.89
CA LEU A 425 4.61 37.67 -20.12
C LEU A 425 4.06 36.99 -18.87
N GLN A 426 4.55 37.35 -17.67
CA GLN A 426 4.09 36.79 -16.40
C GLN A 426 2.58 37.03 -16.16
N PHE A 427 2.03 38.13 -16.66
CA PHE A 427 0.63 38.53 -16.47
C PHE A 427 -0.27 38.11 -17.64
N LYS A 428 0.29 37.55 -18.70
CA LYS A 428 -0.44 37.21 -19.92
C LYS A 428 -0.92 35.76 -19.88
N GLY A 429 -2.23 35.57 -20.04
CA GLY A 429 -2.79 34.25 -20.29
C GLY A 429 -2.28 33.69 -21.62
N ILE A 430 -1.63 32.53 -21.59
CA ILE A 430 -1.01 31.91 -22.76
C ILE A 430 -2.04 31.05 -23.48
N SER A 431 -2.37 31.46 -24.70
CA SER A 431 -3.33 30.78 -25.59
C SER A 431 -2.89 30.94 -27.05
N PRO A 432 -3.16 29.95 -27.93
CA PRO A 432 -2.73 29.98 -29.33
C PRO A 432 -3.21 31.21 -30.07
N GLY A 433 -2.27 31.94 -30.69
CA GLY A 433 -2.57 33.19 -31.41
C GLY A 433 -2.67 34.42 -30.50
N SER A 434 -2.25 34.33 -29.23
CA SER A 434 -2.12 35.49 -28.36
C SER A 434 -0.94 36.38 -28.80
N THR A 435 -1.22 37.45 -29.55
CA THR A 435 -0.19 38.37 -30.05
C THR A 435 0.38 39.27 -28.94
N ILE A 436 1.70 39.42 -28.82
CA ILE A 436 2.34 40.54 -28.12
C ILE A 436 2.59 41.62 -29.17
N GLU A 437 2.21 42.87 -28.88
CA GLU A 437 2.43 44.00 -29.78
C GLU A 437 2.97 45.20 -28.99
N VAL A 438 4.20 45.65 -29.29
CA VAL A 438 4.61 47.00 -28.91
C VAL A 438 4.01 47.97 -29.92
N LYS A 439 3.32 49.01 -29.44
CA LYS A 439 2.76 50.07 -30.28
C LYS A 439 3.51 51.38 -30.05
N ASN A 440 3.78 52.09 -31.14
CA ASN A 440 4.30 53.45 -31.08
C ASN A 440 3.25 54.38 -30.45
N SER A 441 3.67 55.58 -30.03
CA SER A 441 2.76 56.61 -29.49
C SER A 441 1.63 57.01 -30.46
N ASP A 442 1.80 56.75 -31.76
CA ASP A 442 0.82 56.99 -32.82
C ASP A 442 -0.14 55.80 -33.06
N GLY A 443 -0.05 54.73 -32.26
CA GLY A 443 -0.91 53.55 -32.33
C GLY A 443 -0.53 52.50 -33.37
N THR A 444 0.54 52.72 -34.15
CA THR A 444 1.08 51.74 -35.11
C THR A 444 1.88 50.66 -34.40
N THR A 445 1.70 49.39 -34.79
CA THR A 445 2.50 48.26 -34.28
C THR A 445 3.96 48.41 -34.70
N GLN A 446 4.87 48.52 -33.72
CA GLN A 446 6.32 48.63 -33.88
C GLN A 446 6.97 47.25 -34.07
N LEU A 447 6.53 46.28 -33.25
CA LEU A 447 6.98 44.89 -33.28
C LEU A 447 5.83 44.01 -32.78
N SER A 448 5.59 42.88 -33.43
CA SER A 448 4.58 41.91 -33.00
C SER A 448 5.01 40.45 -33.15
N VAL A 449 4.61 39.63 -32.18
CA VAL A 449 4.89 38.19 -32.10
C VAL A 449 3.60 37.45 -31.79
N ASN A 450 3.31 36.38 -32.52
CA ASN A 450 2.23 35.46 -32.18
C ASN A 450 2.82 34.32 -31.36
N ILE A 451 2.30 34.12 -30.14
CA ILE A 451 2.69 32.99 -29.30
C ILE A 451 1.97 31.73 -29.82
N THR A 452 2.73 30.64 -30.05
CA THR A 452 2.17 29.34 -30.41
C THR A 452 1.90 28.43 -29.21
N ALA A 453 2.49 28.75 -28.06
CA ALA A 453 2.28 28.04 -26.80
C ALA A 453 0.82 28.09 -26.30
N ASP A 454 0.42 27.04 -25.57
CA ASP A 454 -0.92 26.86 -25.02
C ASP A 454 -0.90 26.40 -23.54
N LEU A 455 -1.39 27.26 -22.65
CA LEU A 455 -1.72 26.91 -21.26
C LEU A 455 -3.21 27.14 -20.99
N GLU A 456 -4.06 26.97 -22.01
CA GLU A 456 -5.52 27.08 -21.92
C GLU A 456 -5.99 28.47 -21.42
N GLY A 457 -5.16 29.50 -21.62
CA GLY A 457 -5.38 30.87 -21.16
C GLY A 457 -4.91 31.17 -19.75
N ALA A 458 -4.31 30.21 -19.03
CA ALA A 458 -3.64 30.44 -17.74
C ALA A 458 -2.32 31.20 -17.91
N THR A 459 -1.84 31.85 -16.84
CA THR A 459 -0.44 32.29 -16.73
C THR A 459 0.42 31.14 -16.22
N PHE A 460 1.74 31.22 -16.42
CA PHE A 460 2.70 30.22 -15.92
C PHE A 460 2.56 29.99 -14.41
N GLN A 461 2.43 31.08 -13.64
CA GLN A 461 2.25 31.03 -12.20
C GLN A 461 0.89 30.45 -11.82
N SER A 462 -0.22 30.85 -12.46
CA SER A 462 -1.55 30.32 -12.11
C SER A 462 -1.71 28.84 -12.47
N PHE A 463 -0.99 28.35 -13.50
CA PHE A 463 -0.94 26.92 -13.82
C PHE A 463 -0.22 26.14 -12.72
N TYR A 464 0.94 26.61 -12.27
CA TYR A 464 1.70 25.98 -11.18
C TYR A 464 0.96 26.05 -9.83
N GLU A 465 0.34 27.18 -9.50
CA GLU A 465 -0.53 27.32 -8.32
C GLU A 465 -1.77 26.41 -8.40
N GLY A 466 -2.35 26.22 -9.58
CA GLY A 466 -3.45 25.28 -9.79
C GLY A 466 -3.04 23.83 -9.59
N LEU A 467 -1.83 23.47 -10.02
CA LEU A 467 -1.22 22.15 -9.86
C LEU A 467 -0.92 21.83 -8.38
N ILE A 468 -0.32 22.77 -7.63
CA ILE A 468 -0.16 22.64 -6.17
C ILE A 468 -1.54 22.59 -5.48
N GLY A 469 -2.49 23.40 -5.94
CA GLY A 469 -3.85 23.43 -5.41
C GLY A 469 -4.59 22.09 -5.59
N GLN A 470 -4.42 21.41 -6.73
CA GLN A 470 -4.95 20.07 -6.95
C GLN A 470 -4.24 19.06 -6.05
N LEU A 471 -2.90 19.09 -6.01
CA LEU A 471 -2.10 18.18 -5.18
C LEU A 471 -2.54 18.23 -3.71
N GLY A 472 -2.72 19.43 -3.15
CA GLY A 472 -3.21 19.63 -1.78
C GLY A 472 -4.64 19.14 -1.52
N VAL A 473 -5.49 19.09 -2.56
CA VAL A 473 -6.83 18.47 -2.45
C VAL A 473 -6.73 16.95 -2.47
N ASP A 474 -5.87 16.38 -3.33
CA ASP A 474 -5.65 14.95 -3.42
C ASP A 474 -4.94 14.39 -2.15
N GLY A 475 -4.09 15.19 -1.51
CA GLY A 475 -3.45 14.91 -0.23
C GLY A 475 -4.43 14.93 0.95
N GLU A 476 -5.23 15.99 1.10
CA GLU A 476 -6.27 16.08 2.13
C GLU A 476 -7.34 14.98 1.97
N GLU A 477 -7.74 14.63 0.74
CA GLU A 477 -8.61 13.47 0.48
C GLU A 477 -7.97 12.17 1.00
N SER A 478 -6.71 11.93 0.64
CA SER A 478 -6.00 10.69 0.98
C SER A 478 -5.78 10.55 2.49
N SER A 479 -5.37 11.63 3.15
CA SER A 479 -5.23 11.73 4.61
C SER A 479 -6.57 11.49 5.33
N THR A 480 -7.65 12.14 4.86
CA THR A 480 -8.99 11.95 5.39
C THR A 480 -9.47 10.50 5.26
N LEU A 481 -9.25 9.87 4.11
CA LEU A 481 -9.68 8.49 3.85
C LEU A 481 -8.82 7.45 4.58
N GLN A 482 -7.52 7.70 4.76
CA GLN A 482 -6.64 6.94 5.64
C GLN A 482 -7.17 6.96 7.07
N PHE A 483 -7.37 8.15 7.66
CA PHE A 483 -7.86 8.31 9.03
C PHE A 483 -9.23 7.67 9.28
N ASN A 484 -10.17 7.85 8.33
CA ASN A 484 -11.49 7.22 8.41
C ASN A 484 -11.40 5.70 8.38
N THR A 485 -10.60 5.14 7.46
CA THR A 485 -10.46 3.69 7.31
C THR A 485 -9.73 3.08 8.51
N GLU A 486 -8.70 3.75 9.03
CA GLU A 486 -8.00 3.35 10.25
C GLU A 486 -8.96 3.31 11.44
N THR A 487 -9.77 4.35 11.63
CA THR A 487 -10.76 4.43 12.72
C THR A 487 -11.79 3.30 12.66
N ILE A 488 -12.26 2.94 11.46
CA ILE A 488 -13.18 1.82 11.27
C ILE A 488 -12.45 0.49 11.55
N ARG A 489 -11.24 0.29 11.02
CA ARG A 489 -10.41 -0.91 11.29
C ARG A 489 -10.16 -1.09 12.78
N LEU A 490 -9.79 -0.03 13.50
CA LEU A 490 -9.59 -0.05 14.95
C LEU A 490 -10.87 -0.40 15.71
N THR A 491 -12.03 0.07 15.26
CA THR A 491 -13.32 -0.30 15.85
C THR A 491 -13.64 -1.79 15.63
N ILE A 492 -13.37 -2.31 14.43
CA ILE A 492 -13.52 -3.75 14.12
C ILE A 492 -12.52 -4.58 14.93
N GLU A 493 -11.27 -4.13 15.09
CA GLU A 493 -10.25 -4.82 15.89
C GLU A 493 -10.64 -4.88 17.38
N ASN A 494 -11.22 -3.81 17.92
CA ASN A 494 -11.77 -3.82 19.28
C ASN A 494 -12.95 -4.81 19.43
N ASN A 495 -13.83 -4.91 18.42
CA ASN A 495 -14.91 -5.90 18.41
C ASN A 495 -14.38 -7.34 18.30
N ARG A 496 -13.38 -7.57 17.44
CA ARG A 496 -12.64 -8.83 17.29
C ARG A 496 -12.01 -9.23 18.61
N ALA A 497 -11.24 -8.34 19.23
CA ALA A 497 -10.60 -8.57 20.53
C ALA A 497 -11.62 -8.86 21.63
N SER A 498 -12.75 -8.16 21.68
CA SER A 498 -13.83 -8.42 22.65
C SER A 498 -14.42 -9.84 22.55
N MET A 499 -14.33 -10.49 21.38
CA MET A 499 -14.83 -11.85 21.16
C MET A 499 -13.74 -12.93 21.24
N SER A 500 -12.56 -12.71 20.65
CA SER A 500 -11.51 -13.73 20.51
C SER A 500 -10.32 -13.56 21.45
N SER A 501 -10.14 -12.42 22.11
CA SER A 501 -8.99 -12.18 22.98
C SER A 501 -9.08 -12.92 24.32
N VAL A 502 -7.93 -13.08 24.98
CA VAL A 502 -7.81 -13.73 26.28
C VAL A 502 -7.90 -12.69 27.39
N SER A 503 -9.03 -12.67 28.10
CA SER A 503 -9.12 -11.98 29.39
C SER A 503 -8.45 -12.81 30.50
N LEU A 504 -7.37 -12.29 31.08
CA LEU A 504 -6.65 -12.96 32.17
C LEU A 504 -7.52 -13.18 33.41
N ASP A 505 -8.44 -12.26 33.70
CA ASP A 505 -9.36 -12.38 34.84
C ASP A 505 -10.44 -13.44 34.61
N GLU A 506 -10.96 -13.56 33.38
CA GLU A 506 -11.86 -14.66 33.02
C GLU A 506 -11.16 -16.01 33.06
N GLU A 507 -9.95 -16.10 32.47
CA GLU A 507 -9.19 -17.35 32.47
C GLU A 507 -8.74 -17.74 33.87
N MET A 508 -8.40 -16.78 34.75
CA MET A 508 -8.13 -17.08 36.16
C MET A 508 -9.38 -17.58 36.89
N THR A 509 -10.54 -16.99 36.63
CA THR A 509 -11.84 -17.43 37.20
C THR A 509 -12.22 -18.83 36.71
N ASN A 510 -12.02 -19.10 35.42
CA ASN A 510 -12.18 -20.43 34.81
C ASN A 510 -11.19 -21.43 35.41
N MET A 511 -9.92 -21.05 35.60
CA MET A 511 -8.90 -21.91 36.21
C MET A 511 -9.31 -22.31 37.63
N ILE A 512 -9.75 -21.36 38.47
CA ILE A 512 -10.24 -21.64 39.83
C ILE A 512 -11.44 -22.60 39.77
N THR A 513 -12.37 -22.38 38.85
CA THR A 513 -13.56 -23.23 38.67
C THR A 513 -13.17 -24.66 38.27
N PHE A 514 -12.30 -24.83 37.28
CA PHE A 514 -11.82 -26.15 36.85
C PHE A 514 -10.93 -26.83 37.91
N GLN A 515 -10.14 -26.07 38.68
CA GLN A 515 -9.39 -26.61 39.82
C GLN A 515 -10.33 -27.13 40.92
N GLN A 516 -11.40 -26.40 41.25
CA GLN A 516 -12.40 -26.86 42.22
C GLN A 516 -13.14 -28.11 41.72
N ALA A 517 -13.54 -28.14 40.45
CA ALA A 517 -14.18 -29.31 39.84
C ALA A 517 -13.25 -30.54 39.77
N TYR A 518 -11.97 -30.35 39.43
CA TYR A 518 -10.94 -31.39 39.47
C TYR A 518 -10.77 -31.95 40.88
N ASN A 519 -10.63 -31.08 41.89
CA ASN A 519 -10.51 -31.48 43.29
C ASN A 519 -11.76 -32.21 43.82
N ALA A 520 -12.96 -31.81 43.39
CA ALA A 520 -14.20 -32.51 43.73
C ALA A 520 -14.24 -33.93 43.14
N ASN A 521 -13.87 -34.09 41.86
CA ASN A 521 -13.76 -35.39 41.22
C ASN A 521 -12.68 -36.29 41.86
N ALA A 522 -11.53 -35.72 42.22
CA ALA A 522 -10.47 -36.43 42.93
C ALA A 522 -10.92 -36.94 44.31
N ARG A 523 -11.60 -36.09 45.10
CA ARG A 523 -12.21 -36.52 46.39
C ARG A 523 -13.23 -37.64 46.21
N MET A 524 -14.05 -37.59 45.15
CA MET A 524 -15.00 -38.66 44.86
C MET A 524 -14.28 -39.98 44.53
N LEU A 525 -13.16 -39.94 43.81
CA LEU A 525 -12.33 -41.12 43.58
C LEU A 525 -11.74 -41.67 44.89
N THR A 526 -11.22 -40.81 45.79
CA THR A 526 -10.74 -41.24 47.12
C THR A 526 -11.85 -41.89 47.96
N VAL A 527 -13.05 -41.30 48.00
CA VAL A 527 -14.20 -41.89 48.72
C VAL A 527 -14.58 -43.25 48.12
N ILE A 528 -14.59 -43.38 46.79
CA ILE A 528 -14.87 -44.66 46.13
C ILE A 528 -13.77 -45.69 46.48
N ASP A 529 -12.49 -45.31 46.45
CA ASP A 529 -11.36 -46.17 46.81
C ASP A 529 -11.45 -46.67 48.26
N GLU A 530 -11.73 -45.79 49.22
CA GLU A 530 -11.98 -46.13 50.62
C GLU A 530 -13.18 -47.09 50.78
N THR A 531 -14.28 -46.88 50.03
CA THR A 531 -15.41 -47.82 50.07
C THR A 531 -15.10 -49.16 49.42
N LEU A 532 -14.28 -49.20 48.36
CA LEU A 532 -13.84 -50.44 47.71
C LEU A 532 -12.89 -51.23 48.61
N ASP A 533 -11.91 -50.58 49.25
CA ASP A 533 -11.06 -51.23 50.25
C ASP A 533 -11.90 -51.80 51.40
N LYS A 534 -12.86 -51.02 51.93
CA LYS A 534 -13.72 -51.51 53.00
C LYS A 534 -14.64 -52.66 52.59
N ILE A 535 -15.08 -52.70 51.33
CA ILE A 535 -15.88 -53.79 50.76
C ILE A 535 -15.02 -55.04 50.50
N ILE A 536 -13.82 -54.88 49.94
CA ILE A 536 -12.96 -55.99 49.49
C ILE A 536 -12.17 -56.60 50.66
N ASN A 537 -11.52 -55.76 51.46
CA ASN A 537 -10.64 -56.17 52.57
C ASN A 537 -11.36 -56.09 53.93
N GLY A 538 -12.36 -55.23 54.06
CA GLY A 538 -13.09 -54.99 55.32
C GLY A 538 -14.31 -55.89 55.58
N MET A 539 -14.91 -56.50 54.55
CA MET A 539 -15.98 -57.50 54.73
C MET A 539 -15.37 -58.89 54.90
N GLY A 540 -14.95 -59.20 56.12
CA GLY A 540 -14.23 -60.43 56.45
C GLY A 540 -14.95 -61.73 56.10
N ARG A 541 -14.18 -62.81 55.95
CA ARG A 541 -14.65 -64.18 55.68
C ARG A 541 -15.87 -64.55 56.52
N VAL A 542 -17.00 -64.83 55.85
CA VAL A 542 -18.14 -65.51 56.47
C VAL A 542 -17.88 -67.01 56.41
N GLY A 543 -17.62 -67.62 57.57
CA GLY A 543 -17.42 -69.06 57.72
C GLY A 543 -15.98 -69.46 58.07
N LEU A 544 -15.84 -70.07 59.25
CA LEU A 544 -14.81 -71.05 59.59
C LEU A 544 -15.50 -72.42 59.66
#